data_AF-V4J861-F1
#
_entry.id   AF-V4J861-F1
#
_cell.length_a   1.000
_cell.length_b   1.000
_cell.length_c   1.000
_cell.angle_alpha   90.00
_cell.angle_beta   90.00
_cell.angle_gamma   90.00
#
_symmetry.space_group_name_H-M   'P 1'
#
loop_
_entity.id
_entity.type
_entity.pdbx_description
1 polymer ?
#
loop_
_entity_poly.entity_id
_entity_poly.type
_entity_poly.pdbx_seq_one_letter_code
_entity_poly.pdbx_strand_id
1 'polypeptide(L)'
;MDTVSRGEKMRVGIVTSRTAEPLVRETVSGVKDVEAMVVALPVPVISVLSTRAIASIIRSRPALAKALSSVDMVILPGTVSGDAGEVAKVVTRPAYKGPKSLGELPATLAQVARGAQLDAVKSADEVLGSLMPSLSYEEAFRVGDRPVARRGPPLVIMSEIDPSVPPGKVAEAAARLS
;
A
#
# COMPACT_ATOMS: atom_id res chain seq x y z
N MET A 1 -32.62 -20.15 8.81
CA MET A 1 -32.76 -19.32 7.60
C MET A 1 -32.48 -17.92 8.10
N ASP A 2 -31.19 -17.62 8.28
CA ASP A 2 -30.77 -16.54 9.17
C ASP A 2 -30.11 -15.48 8.31
N THR A 3 -30.95 -14.58 7.83
CA THR A 3 -30.56 -13.33 7.18
C THR A 3 -29.91 -12.42 8.23
N VAL A 4 -28.62 -12.64 8.47
CA VAL A 4 -27.76 -11.61 9.04
C VAL A 4 -27.58 -10.56 7.97
N SER A 5 -28.20 -9.39 8.19
CA SER A 5 -27.94 -8.15 7.47
C SER A 5 -26.42 -7.95 7.34
N ARG A 6 -25.87 -8.20 6.15
CA ARG A 6 -24.57 -7.66 5.77
C ARG A 6 -24.78 -6.16 5.66
N GLY A 7 -24.37 -5.41 6.68
CA GLY A 7 -24.13 -3.97 6.49
C GLY A 7 -23.28 -3.80 5.23
N GLU A 8 -23.67 -2.89 4.35
CA GLU A 8 -22.94 -2.64 3.11
C GLU A 8 -21.47 -2.40 3.45
N LYS A 9 -20.58 -3.16 2.79
CA LYS A 9 -19.14 -2.95 2.97
C LYS A 9 -18.79 -1.58 2.41
N MET A 10 -18.02 -0.81 3.17
CA MET A 10 -17.52 0.48 2.74
C MET A 10 -16.77 0.34 1.39
N ARG A 11 -17.13 1.18 0.42
CA ARG A 11 -16.55 1.20 -0.92
C ARG A 11 -15.44 2.25 -0.97
N VAL A 12 -14.24 1.84 -1.37
CA VAL A 12 -13.04 2.69 -1.36
C VAL A 12 -12.48 2.81 -2.77
N GLY A 13 -12.41 4.04 -3.29
CA GLY A 13 -11.76 4.35 -4.57
C GLY A 13 -10.26 4.54 -4.39
N ILE A 14 -9.45 3.69 -5.01
CA ILE A 14 -7.98 3.73 -4.91
C ILE A 14 -7.43 4.29 -6.21
N VAL A 15 -6.90 5.51 -6.15
CA VAL A 15 -6.35 6.18 -7.33
C VAL A 15 -4.89 5.79 -7.49
N THR A 16 -4.49 5.38 -8.69
CA THR A 16 -3.12 4.96 -8.99
C THR A 16 -2.71 5.37 -10.41
N SER A 17 -1.47 5.08 -10.81
CA SER A 17 -1.02 5.22 -12.19
C SER A 17 -1.34 3.97 -13.01
N ARG A 18 -1.42 4.11 -14.34
CA ARG A 18 -1.65 2.99 -15.26
C ARG A 18 -0.62 1.87 -15.09
N THR A 19 0.64 2.21 -14.86
CA THR A 19 1.72 1.22 -14.69
C THR A 19 1.57 0.43 -13.39
N ALA A 20 1.07 1.06 -12.31
CA ALA A 20 0.92 0.42 -11.01
C ALA A 20 -0.42 -0.32 -10.86
N GLU A 21 -1.38 -0.14 -11.77
CA GLU A 21 -2.72 -0.71 -11.68
C GLU A 21 -2.75 -2.23 -11.42
N PRO A 22 -2.02 -3.08 -12.17
CA PRO A 22 -2.08 -4.53 -11.96
C PRO A 22 -1.66 -4.93 -10.55
N LEU A 23 -0.58 -4.34 -10.05
CA LEU A 23 -0.04 -4.61 -8.73
C LEU A 23 -0.96 -4.11 -7.61
N VAL A 24 -1.59 -2.95 -7.78
CA VAL A 24 -2.59 -2.45 -6.83
C VAL A 24 -3.80 -3.36 -6.79
N ARG A 25 -4.31 -3.81 -7.95
CA ARG A 25 -5.44 -4.75 -8.02
C ARG A 25 -5.12 -6.07 -7.33
N GLU A 26 -3.94 -6.62 -7.58
CA GLU A 26 -3.46 -7.83 -6.90
C GLU A 26 -3.39 -7.63 -5.40
N THR A 27 -2.77 -6.53 -4.95
CA THR A 27 -2.61 -6.19 -3.52
C THR A 27 -3.95 -6.12 -2.78
N VAL A 28 -4.99 -5.57 -3.41
CA VAL A 28 -6.31 -5.41 -2.77
C VAL A 28 -7.27 -6.57 -3.00
N SER A 29 -6.94 -7.52 -3.89
CA SER A 29 -7.82 -8.66 -4.23
C SER A 29 -8.17 -9.55 -3.03
N GLY A 30 -7.27 -9.66 -2.06
CA GLY A 30 -7.47 -10.44 -0.83
C GLY A 30 -8.14 -9.68 0.31
N VAL A 31 -8.38 -8.38 0.18
CA VAL A 31 -8.94 -7.54 1.25
C VAL A 31 -10.45 -7.77 1.32
N LYS A 32 -10.94 -8.20 2.48
CA LYS A 32 -12.37 -8.54 2.68
C LYS A 32 -13.13 -7.46 3.43
N ASP A 33 -12.46 -6.56 4.13
CA ASP A 33 -13.09 -5.59 5.03
C ASP A 33 -13.76 -4.43 4.28
N VAL A 34 -13.33 -4.16 3.04
CA VAL A 34 -13.86 -3.08 2.17
C VAL A 34 -14.09 -3.60 0.75
N GLU A 35 -14.89 -2.88 -0.04
CA GLU A 35 -14.97 -3.06 -1.50
C GLU A 35 -14.01 -2.07 -2.17
N ALA A 36 -12.87 -2.55 -2.68
CA ALA A 36 -11.87 -1.70 -3.32
C ALA A 36 -12.12 -1.52 -4.82
N MET A 37 -12.32 -0.27 -5.25
CA MET A 37 -12.39 0.13 -6.66
C MET A 37 -11.06 0.78 -7.07
N VAL A 38 -10.25 0.09 -7.88
CA VAL A 38 -9.01 0.66 -8.40
C VAL A 38 -9.28 1.51 -9.65
N VAL A 39 -8.86 2.77 -9.59
CA VAL A 39 -9.00 3.76 -10.68
C VAL A 39 -7.60 4.21 -11.13
N ALA A 40 -7.21 3.78 -12.32
CA ALA A 40 -5.92 4.14 -12.90
C ALA A 40 -6.00 5.44 -13.71
N LEU A 41 -5.12 6.39 -13.39
CA LEU A 41 -4.93 7.59 -14.19
C LEU A 41 -4.03 7.26 -15.40
N PRO A 42 -4.23 7.91 -16.56
CA PRO A 42 -3.46 7.66 -17.78
C PRO A 42 -2.08 8.34 -17.73
N VAL A 43 -1.32 8.06 -16.69
CA VAL A 43 0.03 8.56 -16.42
C VAL A 43 0.93 7.38 -16.02
N PRO A 44 2.25 7.46 -16.27
CA PRO A 44 3.16 6.36 -15.92
C PRO A 44 3.38 6.25 -14.40
N VAL A 45 3.61 7.39 -13.73
CA VAL A 45 3.88 7.46 -12.30
C VAL A 45 3.02 8.57 -11.70
N ILE A 46 2.25 8.26 -10.67
CA ILE A 46 1.33 9.22 -10.05
C ILE A 46 2.03 10.09 -8.98
N SER A 47 3.10 9.59 -8.36
CA SER A 47 3.85 10.30 -7.30
C SER A 47 4.51 11.61 -7.76
N VAL A 48 4.77 11.79 -9.06
CA VAL A 48 5.34 13.04 -9.60
C VAL A 48 4.30 14.16 -9.75
N LEU A 49 3.01 13.82 -9.57
CA LEU A 49 1.91 14.77 -9.67
C LEU A 49 1.57 15.38 -8.31
N SER A 50 1.03 16.59 -8.34
CA SER A 50 0.33 17.18 -7.19
C SER A 50 -1.14 16.73 -7.16
N THR A 51 -1.78 16.86 -5.99
CA THR A 51 -3.22 16.63 -5.88
C THR A 51 -4.06 17.52 -6.79
N ARG A 52 -3.61 18.76 -7.07
CA ARG A 52 -4.23 19.65 -8.05
C ARG A 52 -4.15 19.11 -9.48
N ALA A 53 -3.00 18.58 -9.88
CA ALA A 53 -2.83 17.98 -11.20
C ALA A 53 -3.71 16.73 -11.35
N ILE A 54 -3.77 15.88 -10.31
CA ILE A 54 -4.67 14.72 -10.26
C ILE A 54 -6.14 15.16 -10.38
N ALA A 55 -6.56 16.17 -9.61
CA ALA A 55 -7.92 16.71 -9.67
C ALA A 55 -8.27 17.25 -11.06
N SER A 56 -7.34 17.90 -11.75
CA SER A 56 -7.50 18.36 -13.14
C SER A 56 -7.67 17.20 -14.12
N ILE A 57 -6.85 16.14 -13.99
CA ILE A 57 -6.93 14.91 -14.79
C ILE A 57 -8.28 14.21 -14.62
N ILE A 58 -8.81 14.14 -13.39
CA ILE A 58 -10.11 13.53 -13.09
C ILE A 58 -11.24 14.40 -13.65
N ARG A 59 -11.17 15.73 -13.46
CA ARG A 59 -12.20 16.68 -13.94
C ARG A 59 -12.35 16.65 -15.46
N SER A 60 -11.24 16.53 -16.18
CA SER A 60 -11.22 16.41 -17.64
C SER A 60 -11.71 15.06 -18.18
N ARG A 61 -12.04 14.10 -17.30
CA ARG A 61 -12.46 12.74 -17.66
C ARG A 61 -13.73 12.35 -16.91
N PRO A 62 -14.92 12.67 -17.43
CA PRO A 62 -16.19 12.43 -16.76
C PRO A 62 -16.41 10.99 -16.29
N ALA A 63 -15.90 10.00 -17.04
CA ALA A 63 -15.98 8.58 -16.65
C ALA A 63 -15.22 8.29 -15.35
N LEU A 64 -14.03 8.88 -15.14
CA LEU A 64 -13.26 8.70 -13.91
C LEU A 64 -13.94 9.39 -12.73
N ALA A 65 -14.43 10.63 -12.94
CA ALA A 65 -15.15 11.37 -11.92
C ALA A 65 -16.42 10.62 -11.48
N LYS A 66 -17.18 10.06 -12.42
CA LYS A 66 -18.38 9.25 -12.15
C LYS A 66 -18.06 7.95 -11.42
N ALA A 67 -16.98 7.27 -11.76
CA ALA A 67 -16.56 6.08 -11.02
C ALA A 67 -16.23 6.42 -9.56
N LEU A 68 -15.43 7.47 -9.34
CA LEU A 68 -15.00 7.91 -8.01
C LEU A 68 -16.10 8.58 -7.18
N SER A 69 -17.20 9.06 -7.78
CA SER A 69 -18.34 9.55 -7.01
C SER A 69 -19.26 8.45 -6.48
N SER A 70 -19.09 7.21 -6.96
CA SER A 70 -19.87 6.04 -6.55
C SER A 70 -19.35 5.33 -5.29
N VAL A 71 -18.16 5.70 -4.82
CA VAL A 71 -17.53 5.13 -3.61
C VAL A 71 -17.79 6.03 -2.40
N ASP A 72 -17.53 5.52 -1.19
CA ASP A 72 -17.71 6.28 0.05
C ASP A 72 -16.55 7.23 0.31
N MET A 73 -15.34 6.84 -0.10
CA MET A 73 -14.15 7.69 -0.02
C MET A 73 -13.11 7.34 -1.09
N VAL A 74 -12.18 8.26 -1.30
CA VAL A 74 -11.06 8.13 -2.22
C VAL A 74 -9.73 8.14 -1.47
N ILE A 75 -8.83 7.24 -1.84
CA ILE A 75 -7.46 7.17 -1.33
C ILE A 75 -6.49 7.47 -2.47
N LEU A 76 -5.63 8.47 -2.25
CA LEU A 76 -4.48 8.80 -3.09
C LEU A 76 -3.22 8.18 -2.48
N PRO A 77 -2.16 7.88 -3.25
CA PRO A 77 -0.89 7.43 -2.67
C PRO A 77 -0.31 8.46 -1.70
N GLY A 78 0.28 7.99 -0.60
CA GLY A 78 0.87 8.86 0.43
C GLY A 78 2.06 9.70 -0.07
N THR A 79 2.64 9.32 -1.22
CA THR A 79 3.75 10.02 -1.87
C THR A 79 3.32 11.23 -2.70
N VAL A 80 2.03 11.39 -3.02
CA VAL A 80 1.53 12.51 -3.81
C VAL A 80 1.66 13.79 -2.99
N SER A 81 2.16 14.87 -3.58
CA SER A 81 2.29 16.17 -2.89
C SER A 81 0.97 16.95 -2.84
N GLY A 82 0.77 17.73 -1.77
CA GLY A 82 -0.39 18.61 -1.59
C GLY A 82 -1.60 17.94 -0.93
N ASP A 83 -2.69 18.69 -0.81
CA ASP A 83 -3.91 18.30 -0.08
C ASP A 83 -4.89 17.49 -0.95
N ALA A 84 -5.30 16.31 -0.49
CA ALA A 84 -6.25 15.42 -1.16
C ALA A 84 -7.66 16.03 -1.28
N GLY A 85 -7.98 17.06 -0.49
CA GLY A 85 -9.20 17.86 -0.59
C GLY A 85 -9.39 18.49 -1.98
N GLU A 86 -8.32 18.72 -2.75
CA GLU A 86 -8.43 19.16 -4.14
C GLU A 86 -9.11 18.11 -5.03
N VAL A 87 -8.89 16.82 -4.76
CA VAL A 87 -9.60 15.72 -5.42
C VAL A 87 -11.01 15.60 -4.88
N ALA A 88 -11.21 15.72 -3.56
CA ALA A 88 -12.52 15.64 -2.93
C ALA A 88 -13.54 16.59 -3.55
N LYS A 89 -13.13 17.84 -3.84
CA LYS A 89 -13.96 18.85 -4.53
C LYS A 89 -14.46 18.39 -5.90
N VAL A 90 -13.68 17.60 -6.63
CA VAL A 90 -14.02 17.15 -7.99
C VAL A 90 -14.89 15.90 -7.97
N VAL A 91 -14.62 14.97 -7.05
CA VAL A 91 -15.34 13.69 -6.97
C VAL A 91 -16.56 13.73 -6.05
N THR A 92 -16.75 14.83 -5.30
CA THR A 92 -17.83 15.02 -4.32
C THR A 92 -17.87 13.92 -3.24
N ARG A 93 -16.69 13.39 -2.90
CA ARG A 93 -16.47 12.38 -1.86
C ARG A 93 -15.23 12.75 -1.05
N PRO A 94 -15.15 12.38 0.23
CA PRO A 94 -13.93 12.56 1.01
C PRO A 94 -12.75 11.90 0.31
N ALA A 95 -11.60 12.58 0.30
CA ALA A 95 -10.37 12.08 -0.27
C ALA A 95 -9.23 12.24 0.71
N TYR A 96 -8.40 11.20 0.84
CA TYR A 96 -7.34 11.10 1.85
C TYR A 96 -6.05 10.59 1.23
N LYS A 97 -4.96 10.74 1.98
CA LYS A 97 -3.68 10.09 1.68
C LYS A 97 -3.66 8.69 2.28
N GLY A 98 -3.38 7.72 1.44
CA GLY A 98 -3.05 6.36 1.82
C GLY A 98 -1.59 6.25 2.28
N PRO A 99 -1.09 5.02 2.43
CA PRO A 99 0.30 4.79 2.79
C PRO A 99 1.24 5.17 1.65
N LYS A 100 2.49 5.49 1.99
CA LYS A 100 3.56 5.66 1.00
C LYS A 100 3.96 4.34 0.33
N SER A 101 3.94 3.24 1.09
CA SER A 101 4.24 1.89 0.61
C SER A 101 2.97 1.15 0.20
N LEU A 102 2.98 0.53 -0.98
CA LEU A 102 1.87 -0.31 -1.43
C LEU A 102 1.64 -1.53 -0.52
N GLY A 103 2.71 -2.06 0.09
CA GLY A 103 2.61 -3.20 1.00
C GLY A 103 1.79 -2.91 2.27
N GLU A 104 1.66 -1.64 2.66
CA GLU A 104 0.85 -1.23 3.81
C GLU A 104 -0.63 -0.99 3.47
N LEU A 105 -0.99 -1.01 2.19
CA LEU A 105 -2.36 -0.72 1.74
C LEU A 105 -3.39 -1.70 2.32
N PRO A 106 -3.18 -3.04 2.35
CA PRO A 106 -4.14 -3.97 2.95
C PRO A 106 -4.39 -3.67 4.44
N ALA A 107 -3.33 -3.45 5.22
CA ALA A 107 -3.44 -3.13 6.63
C ALA A 107 -4.13 -1.78 6.87
N THR A 108 -3.83 -0.79 6.03
CA THR A 108 -4.50 0.53 6.07
C THR A 108 -6.00 0.36 5.84
N LEU A 109 -6.41 -0.36 4.80
CA LEU A 109 -7.83 -0.58 4.49
C LEU A 109 -8.55 -1.32 5.63
N ALA A 110 -7.91 -2.28 6.28
CA ALA A 110 -8.46 -2.99 7.44
C ALA A 110 -8.67 -2.05 8.64
N GLN A 111 -7.76 -1.10 8.89
CA GLN A 111 -7.92 -0.09 9.95
C GLN A 111 -9.04 0.90 9.63
N VAL A 112 -9.13 1.37 8.38
CA VAL A 112 -10.23 2.26 7.96
C VAL A 112 -11.58 1.57 8.09
N ALA A 113 -11.69 0.28 7.75
CA ALA A 113 -12.91 -0.50 7.98
C ALA A 113 -13.32 -0.58 9.46
N ARG A 114 -12.37 -0.44 10.39
CA ARG A 114 -12.60 -0.38 11.85
C ARG A 114 -12.84 1.04 12.37
N GLY A 115 -12.92 2.04 11.48
CA GLY A 115 -13.21 3.42 11.82
C GLY A 115 -11.98 4.30 12.02
N ALA A 116 -10.77 3.85 11.67
CA ALA A 116 -9.59 4.70 11.68
C ALA A 116 -9.74 5.87 10.70
N GLN A 117 -9.32 7.07 11.13
CA GLN A 117 -9.37 8.27 10.29
C GLN A 117 -8.05 8.46 9.55
N LEU A 118 -8.15 8.71 8.24
CA LEU A 118 -7.03 9.15 7.42
C LEU A 118 -7.00 10.68 7.33
N ASP A 119 -5.88 11.23 6.85
CA ASP A 119 -5.66 12.66 6.72
C ASP A 119 -5.57 13.07 5.24
N ALA A 120 -5.96 14.31 4.92
CA ALA A 120 -5.94 14.81 3.55
C ALA A 120 -4.54 15.25 3.10
N VAL A 121 -3.65 15.53 4.04
CA VAL A 121 -2.28 16.05 3.83
C VAL A 121 -1.22 15.03 4.24
N LYS A 122 -1.32 14.43 5.43
CA LYS A 122 -0.35 13.45 5.95
C LYS A 122 -0.64 12.05 5.43
N SER A 123 0.39 11.25 5.11
CA SER A 123 0.18 9.87 4.66
C SER A 123 -0.35 8.96 5.76
N ALA A 124 -0.96 7.84 5.39
CA ALA A 124 -1.53 6.90 6.36
C ALA A 124 -0.47 6.37 7.34
N ASP A 125 0.76 6.11 6.89
CA ASP A 125 1.88 5.71 7.75
C ASP A 125 2.29 6.79 8.77
N GLU A 126 2.07 8.08 8.47
CA GLU A 126 2.31 9.18 9.42
C GLU A 126 1.19 9.31 10.45
N VAL A 127 -0.04 8.94 10.09
CA VAL A 127 -1.23 9.10 10.93
C VAL A 127 -1.46 7.87 11.81
N LEU A 128 -1.33 6.68 11.22
CA LEU A 128 -1.61 5.39 11.87
C LEU A 128 -0.35 4.74 12.46
N GLY A 129 0.84 5.26 12.12
CA GLY A 129 2.12 4.57 12.30
C GLY A 129 2.35 3.54 11.20
N SER A 130 3.60 3.13 11.01
CA SER A 130 3.89 2.04 10.06
C SER A 130 3.21 0.76 10.56
N LEU A 131 2.42 0.16 9.67
CA LEU A 131 1.70 -1.08 9.93
C LEU A 131 2.49 -2.31 9.50
N MET A 132 3.70 -2.11 8.95
CA MET A 132 4.62 -3.21 8.73
C MET A 132 5.15 -3.70 10.08
N PRO A 133 5.22 -5.03 10.31
CA PRO A 133 5.94 -5.54 11.46
C PRO A 133 7.37 -5.01 11.40
N SER A 134 7.80 -4.34 12.46
CA SER A 134 9.22 -4.05 12.62
C SER A 134 9.94 -5.41 12.64
N LEU A 135 11.04 -5.51 11.89
CA LEU A 135 11.93 -6.67 11.96
C LEU A 135 12.62 -6.63 13.34
N SER A 136 11.92 -7.08 14.38
CA SER A 136 12.53 -7.39 15.66
C SER A 136 13.13 -8.79 15.55
N TYR A 137 14.45 -8.88 15.48
CA TYR A 137 15.15 -10.13 15.66
C TYR A 137 15.82 -10.12 17.03
N GLU A 138 15.81 -11.27 17.69
CA GLU A 138 16.59 -11.48 18.89
C GLU A 138 18.07 -11.54 18.49
N GLU A 139 18.91 -10.68 19.05
CA GLU A 139 20.37 -10.71 18.83
C GLU A 139 20.93 -11.99 19.48
N ALA A 140 21.63 -12.83 18.72
CA ALA A 140 22.34 -13.98 19.28
C ALA A 140 23.72 -13.61 19.78
N PHE A 141 24.49 -12.87 18.97
CA PHE A 141 25.83 -12.39 19.31
C PHE A 141 26.22 -11.24 18.39
N ARG A 142 27.36 -10.58 18.67
CA ARG A 142 27.94 -9.52 17.81
C ARG A 142 29.24 -9.96 17.18
N VAL A 143 29.47 -9.51 15.95
CA VAL A 143 30.78 -9.54 15.29
C VAL A 143 31.21 -8.11 15.06
N GLY A 144 32.06 -7.58 15.95
CA GLY A 144 32.40 -6.16 15.97
C GLY A 144 31.19 -5.29 16.34
N ASP A 145 30.83 -4.38 15.44
CA ASP A 145 29.67 -3.48 15.54
C ASP A 145 28.39 -4.06 14.90
N ARG A 146 28.45 -5.26 14.32
CA ARG A 146 27.32 -5.89 13.63
C ARG A 146 26.59 -6.90 14.53
N PRO A 147 25.30 -6.68 14.85
CA PRO A 147 24.49 -7.68 15.56
C PRO A 147 24.09 -8.82 14.62
N VAL A 148 24.28 -10.06 15.05
CA VAL A 148 23.88 -11.28 14.35
C VAL A 148 22.59 -11.81 14.97
N ALA A 149 21.57 -12.06 14.14
CA ALA A 149 20.27 -12.53 14.58
C ALA A 149 20.29 -14.01 15.01
N ARG A 150 19.58 -14.34 16.11
CA ARG A 150 19.35 -15.72 16.59
C ARG A 150 18.56 -16.57 15.61
N ARG A 151 17.66 -15.94 14.87
CA ARG A 151 17.03 -16.48 13.66
C ARG A 151 17.07 -15.40 12.60
N GLY A 152 17.86 -15.61 11.55
CA GLY A 152 17.92 -14.68 10.42
C GLY A 152 16.54 -14.54 9.76
N PRO A 153 16.10 -13.33 9.38
CA PRO A 153 14.99 -13.18 8.46
C PRO A 153 15.32 -13.94 7.16
N PRO A 154 14.36 -14.61 6.50
CA PRO A 154 14.60 -15.36 5.27
C PRO A 154 15.38 -14.57 4.20
N LEU A 155 15.23 -13.23 4.21
CA LEU A 155 15.89 -12.30 3.31
C LEU A 155 17.42 -12.25 3.45
N VAL A 156 17.99 -12.41 4.65
CA VAL A 156 19.46 -12.33 4.85
C VAL A 156 20.13 -13.58 4.28
N ILE A 157 19.56 -14.76 4.56
CA ILE A 157 20.00 -16.04 3.97
C ILE A 157 19.92 -15.99 2.44
N MET A 158 18.86 -15.40 1.90
CA MET A 158 18.67 -15.25 0.45
C MET A 158 19.65 -14.25 -0.19
N SER A 159 20.18 -13.27 0.57
CA SER A 159 21.19 -12.33 0.07
C SER A 159 22.63 -12.87 0.13
N GLU A 160 22.88 -13.86 1.00
CA GLU A 160 24.19 -14.51 1.16
C GLU A 160 24.37 -15.70 0.20
N ILE A 161 23.27 -16.30 -0.27
CA ILE A 161 23.30 -17.37 -1.25
C ILE A 161 23.10 -16.76 -2.64
N ASP A 162 24.12 -16.87 -3.50
CA ASP A 162 23.98 -16.49 -4.90
C ASP A 162 22.82 -17.31 -5.53
N PRO A 163 21.78 -16.64 -6.08
CA PRO A 163 20.59 -17.31 -6.61
C PRO A 163 20.87 -18.19 -7.84
N SER A 164 22.07 -18.11 -8.42
CA SER A 164 22.55 -19.03 -9.45
C SER A 164 23.04 -20.38 -8.90
N VAL A 165 23.18 -20.52 -7.58
CA VAL A 165 23.63 -21.76 -6.94
C VAL A 165 22.48 -22.78 -6.92
N PRO A 166 22.66 -23.98 -7.51
CA PRO A 166 21.64 -25.03 -7.49
C PRO A 166 21.30 -25.48 -6.05
N PRO A 167 20.03 -25.84 -5.76
CA PRO A 167 19.60 -26.21 -4.39
C PRO A 167 20.47 -27.27 -3.71
N GLY A 168 20.97 -28.25 -4.46
CA GLY A 168 21.83 -29.32 -3.94
C GLY A 168 23.25 -28.89 -3.56
N LYS A 169 23.66 -27.66 -3.91
CA LYS A 169 25.00 -27.11 -3.63
C LYS A 169 25.01 -25.95 -2.64
N VAL A 170 23.83 -25.56 -2.14
CA VAL A 170 23.67 -24.45 -1.21
C VAL A 170 24.47 -24.67 0.09
N ALA A 171 24.47 -25.90 0.62
CA ALA A 171 25.22 -26.23 1.83
C ALA A 171 26.74 -26.06 1.65
N GLU A 172 27.27 -26.42 0.47
CA GLU A 172 28.70 -26.26 0.15
C GLU A 172 29.07 -24.79 -0.06
N ALA A 173 28.21 -24.01 -0.72
CA ALA A 173 28.42 -22.58 -0.93
C ALA A 173 28.39 -21.80 0.40
N ALA A 174 27.45 -22.12 1.29
CA ALA A 174 27.35 -21.51 2.62
C ALA A 174 28.59 -21.78 3.49
N ALA A 175 29.20 -22.96 3.38
CA ALA A 175 30.42 -23.33 4.13
C ALA A 175 31.68 -22.55 3.69
N ARG A 176 31.66 -21.87 2.54
CA ARG A 176 32.79 -21.03 2.06
C ARG A 176 32.73 -19.59 2.56
N LEU A 177 31.62 -19.20 3.19
CA LEU A 177 31.39 -17.84 3.71
C LEU A 177 31.75 -17.70 5.20
N SER A 178 32.07 -18.82 5.87
CA SER A 178 32.56 -18.90 7.26
C SER A 178 34.09 -18.97 7.31
#